data_AF-A0A7S3CS25-F1
#
_entry.id   AF-A0A7S3CS25-F1
#
_cell.length_a   1.000
_cell.length_b   1.000
_cell.length_c   1.000
_cell.angle_alpha   90.00
_cell.angle_beta   90.00
_cell.angle_gamma   90.00
#
_symmetry.space_group_name_H-M   'P 1'
#
loop_
_entity.id
_entity.type
_entity.pdbx_description
1 polymer ?
#
loop_
_entity_poly.entity_id
_entity_poly.type
_entity_poly.pdbx_seq_one_letter_code
_entity_poly.pdbx_strand_id
1 'polypeptide(L)'
;GAGIVSLDNGRFINIIKYHRLYFKGSAWLVLAVDKFKAAKEEGKDMGLAAGIARHAASIFKDSSKYIDKIPPSYKAAYTEKSNQAAKLDQMATEKAESVFFERIPKHDDPKIQFPDPKNFVKFDESIRAELEKVAIINEVLRHVVPPEVRKMQVELKTQIQNMIDQ
;
A
#
# COMPACT_ATOMS: atom_id res chain seq x y z
N GLY A 1 2.30 -11.96 33.58
CA GLY A 1 2.34 -12.59 32.25
C GLY A 1 1.91 -11.56 31.24
N ALA A 2 2.84 -11.09 30.39
CA ALA A 2 2.50 -10.19 29.29
C ALA A 2 1.84 -11.01 28.18
N GLY A 3 0.56 -10.75 27.92
CA GLY A 3 -0.17 -11.37 26.83
C GLY A 3 0.48 -11.02 25.50
N ILE A 4 0.83 -12.05 24.71
CA ILE A 4 1.24 -11.89 23.32
C ILE A 4 0.04 -11.25 22.61
N VAL A 5 0.16 -9.98 22.24
CA VAL A 5 -0.76 -9.31 21.31
C VAL A 5 -0.67 -10.09 20.01
N SER A 6 -1.66 -10.95 19.74
CA SER A 6 -1.78 -11.60 18.44
C SER A 6 -1.95 -10.50 17.40
N LEU A 7 -0.91 -10.27 16.61
CA LEU A 7 -0.99 -9.36 15.48
C LEU A 7 -2.08 -9.90 14.53
N ASP A 8 -3.12 -9.10 14.35
CA ASP A 8 -4.24 -9.35 13.44
C ASP A 8 -3.76 -9.17 11.98
N ASN A 9 -2.78 -9.99 11.57
CA ASN A 9 -2.05 -9.90 10.30
C ASN A 9 -3.00 -9.91 9.10
N GLY A 10 -4.14 -10.61 9.22
CA GLY A 10 -5.18 -10.62 8.20
C GLY A 10 -5.82 -9.25 7.97
N ARG A 11 -6.09 -8.50 9.03
CA ARG A 11 -6.66 -7.14 8.97
C ARG A 11 -5.68 -6.16 8.35
N PHE A 12 -4.41 -6.21 8.73
CA PHE A 12 -3.37 -5.35 8.14
C PHE A 12 -3.21 -5.61 6.63
N ILE A 13 -3.15 -6.88 6.21
CA ILE A 13 -3.06 -7.24 4.78
C ILE A 13 -4.29 -6.73 4.00
N ASN A 14 -5.49 -6.83 4.57
CA ASN A 14 -6.71 -6.31 3.94
C ASN A 14 -6.68 -4.78 3.80
N ILE A 15 -6.17 -4.07 4.80
CA ILE A 15 -5.98 -2.61 4.75
C ILE A 15 -5.01 -2.22 3.63
N ILE A 16 -3.88 -2.92 3.48
CA ILE A 16 -2.90 -2.65 2.40
C ILE A 16 -3.52 -2.94 1.02
N LYS A 17 -4.22 -4.07 0.87
CA LYS A 17 -4.91 -4.41 -0.38
C LYS A 17 -5.98 -3.40 -0.75
N TYR A 18 -6.75 -2.95 0.24
CA TYR A 18 -7.72 -1.86 0.08
C TYR A 18 -7.05 -0.57 -0.38
N HIS A 19 -6.03 -0.08 0.32
CA HIS A 19 -5.37 1.18 -0.03
C HIS A 19 -4.74 1.15 -1.43
N ARG A 20 -4.13 0.03 -1.82
CA ARG A 20 -3.57 -0.14 -3.17
C ARG A 20 -4.64 0.10 -4.23
N LEU A 21 -5.84 -0.50 -4.07
CA LEU A 21 -6.92 -0.33 -5.03
C LEU A 21 -7.58 1.04 -4.91
N TYR A 22 -7.83 1.51 -3.68
CA TYR A 22 -8.45 2.81 -3.42
C TYR A 22 -7.66 3.97 -4.02
N PHE A 23 -6.34 4.01 -3.81
CA PHE A 23 -5.50 5.07 -4.38
C PHE A 23 -5.32 4.91 -5.88
N LYS A 24 -5.22 3.67 -6.40
CA LYS A 24 -5.22 3.44 -7.85
C LYS A 24 -6.51 3.96 -8.49
N GLY A 25 -7.67 3.57 -7.96
CA GLY A 25 -8.98 4.03 -8.44
C GLY A 25 -9.15 5.54 -8.32
N SER A 26 -8.64 6.14 -7.24
CA SER A 26 -8.65 7.60 -7.05
C SER A 26 -7.81 8.33 -8.09
N ALA A 27 -6.63 7.80 -8.42
CA ALA A 27 -5.76 8.41 -9.43
C ALA A 27 -6.39 8.32 -10.84
N TRP A 28 -7.00 7.18 -11.17
CA TRP A 28 -7.81 7.04 -12.40
C TRP A 28 -9.03 7.98 -12.43
N LEU A 29 -9.70 8.17 -11.29
CA LEU A 29 -10.83 9.08 -11.19
C LEU A 29 -10.41 10.54 -11.42
N VAL A 30 -9.29 10.97 -10.84
CA VAL A 30 -8.76 12.32 -11.08
C VAL A 30 -8.44 12.54 -12.56
N LEU A 31 -7.78 11.56 -13.19
CA LEU A 31 -7.50 11.60 -14.62
C LEU A 31 -8.79 11.64 -15.46
N ALA A 32 -9.81 10.86 -15.09
CA ALA A 32 -11.10 10.86 -15.76
C ALA A 32 -11.80 12.22 -15.65
N VAL A 33 -11.78 12.85 -14.47
CA VAL A 33 -12.35 14.19 -14.27
C VAL A 33 -11.66 15.23 -15.14
N ASP A 34 -10.33 15.19 -15.21
CA ASP A 34 -9.54 16.09 -16.06
C ASP A 34 -9.88 15.92 -17.55
N LYS A 35 -9.83 14.69 -18.04
CA LYS A 35 -10.16 14.38 -19.45
C LYS A 35 -11.61 14.69 -19.80
N PHE A 36 -12.53 14.46 -18.89
CA PHE A 36 -13.94 14.79 -19.10
C PHE A 36 -14.18 16.30 -19.20
N LYS A 37 -13.47 17.11 -18.41
CA LYS A 37 -13.53 18.58 -18.52
C LYS A 37 -12.94 19.05 -19.84
N ALA A 38 -11.73 18.59 -20.19
CA ALA A 38 -11.10 18.92 -21.46
C ALA A 38 -11.98 18.53 -22.65
N ALA A 39 -12.58 17.33 -22.64
CA ALA A 39 -13.46 16.87 -23.71
C ALA A 39 -14.72 17.72 -23.89
N LYS A 40 -15.26 18.27 -22.80
CA LYS A 40 -16.39 19.22 -22.85
C LYS A 40 -15.99 20.56 -23.48
N GLU A 41 -14.81 21.05 -23.17
CA GLU A 41 -14.31 22.34 -23.65
C GLU A 41 -13.87 22.25 -25.12
N GLU A 42 -13.21 21.16 -25.50
CA GLU A 42 -12.67 20.96 -26.85
C GLU A 42 -13.67 20.33 -27.83
N GLY A 43 -14.75 19.73 -27.34
CA GLY A 43 -15.76 19.10 -28.19
C GLY A 43 -15.32 17.77 -28.81
N LYS A 44 -14.33 17.09 -28.24
CA LYS A 44 -13.78 15.80 -28.70
C LYS A 44 -13.19 14.99 -27.55
N ASP A 45 -12.83 13.73 -27.80
CA ASP A 45 -12.17 12.82 -26.84
C ASP A 45 -13.03 12.43 -25.61
N MET A 46 -14.36 12.59 -25.71
CA MET A 46 -15.30 12.14 -24.69
C MET A 46 -15.30 10.61 -24.53
N GLY A 47 -15.10 9.87 -25.62
CA GLY A 47 -14.95 8.41 -25.58
C GLY A 47 -13.74 7.99 -24.76
N LEU A 48 -12.61 8.70 -24.88
CA LEU A 48 -11.42 8.48 -24.06
C LEU A 48 -11.72 8.74 -22.58
N ALA A 49 -12.36 9.86 -22.27
CA ALA A 49 -12.77 10.19 -20.89
C ALA A 49 -13.69 9.11 -20.29
N ALA A 50 -14.64 8.59 -21.08
CA ALA A 50 -15.53 7.50 -20.67
C ALA A 50 -14.77 6.20 -20.39
N GLY A 51 -13.81 5.82 -21.24
CA GLY A 51 -12.98 4.62 -21.04
C GLY A 51 -12.17 4.68 -19.74
N ILE A 52 -11.59 5.85 -19.44
CA ILE A 52 -10.83 6.11 -18.21
C ILE A 52 -11.76 6.08 -16.98
N ALA A 53 -12.93 6.72 -17.06
CA ALA A 53 -13.93 6.73 -15.99
C ALA A 53 -14.45 5.32 -15.66
N ARG A 54 -14.74 4.53 -16.68
CA ARG A 54 -15.14 3.12 -16.55
C ARG A 54 -14.10 2.29 -15.84
N HIS A 55 -12.82 2.50 -16.14
CA HIS A 55 -11.75 1.80 -15.45
C HIS A 55 -11.65 2.19 -13.97
N ALA A 56 -11.79 3.48 -13.66
CA ALA A 56 -11.83 3.96 -12.27
C ALA A 56 -12.98 3.29 -11.49
N ALA A 57 -14.19 3.26 -12.06
CA ALA A 57 -15.35 2.62 -11.45
C ALA A 57 -15.13 1.12 -11.22
N SER A 58 -14.53 0.42 -12.20
CA SER A 58 -14.18 -1.00 -12.07
C SER A 58 -13.21 -1.26 -10.91
N ILE A 59 -12.19 -0.41 -10.72
CA ILE A 59 -11.23 -0.57 -9.61
C ILE A 59 -11.92 -0.36 -8.25
N PHE A 60 -12.82 0.62 -8.13
CA PHE A 60 -13.58 0.80 -6.90
C PHE A 60 -14.49 -0.40 -6.61
N LYS A 61 -15.14 -0.95 -7.64
CA LYS A 61 -15.91 -2.20 -7.51
C LYS A 61 -15.04 -3.35 -6.99
N ASP A 62 -13.81 -3.49 -7.50
CA ASP A 62 -12.86 -4.49 -7.01
C ASP A 62 -12.41 -4.25 -5.57
N SER A 63 -12.34 -3.00 -5.12
CA SER A 63 -11.96 -2.66 -3.74
C SER A 63 -13.06 -2.97 -2.72
N SER A 64 -14.32 -3.08 -3.16
CA SER A 64 -15.47 -3.40 -2.30
C SER A 64 -15.30 -4.68 -1.49
N LYS A 65 -14.64 -5.71 -2.04
CA LYS A 65 -14.40 -7.00 -1.37
C LYS A 65 -13.56 -6.93 -0.10
N TYR A 66 -12.92 -5.78 0.14
CA TYR A 66 -12.13 -5.52 1.34
C TYR A 66 -12.86 -4.64 2.35
N ILE A 67 -13.92 -3.92 1.96
CA ILE A 67 -14.52 -2.87 2.81
C ILE A 67 -15.13 -3.44 4.08
N ASP A 68 -15.74 -4.62 4.01
CA ASP A 68 -16.35 -5.30 5.16
C ASP A 68 -15.31 -6.03 6.03
N LYS A 69 -14.04 -6.06 5.59
CA LYS A 69 -12.92 -6.76 6.26
C LYS A 69 -11.95 -5.79 6.94
N ILE A 70 -12.22 -4.49 6.90
CA ILE A 70 -11.40 -3.42 7.47
C ILE A 70 -12.23 -2.56 8.42
N PRO A 71 -11.63 -1.66 9.23
CA PRO A 71 -12.39 -0.84 10.16
C PRO A 71 -13.51 -0.03 9.46
N PRO A 72 -14.69 0.16 10.09
CA PRO A 72 -15.80 0.91 9.49
C PRO A 72 -15.48 2.36 9.10
N SER A 73 -14.44 2.96 9.70
CA SER A 73 -13.98 4.32 9.40
C SER A 73 -13.60 4.53 7.93
N TYR A 74 -13.25 3.46 7.20
CA TYR A 74 -12.91 3.52 5.78
C TYR A 74 -14.14 3.58 4.86
N LYS A 75 -15.32 3.16 5.36
CA LYS A 75 -16.52 2.97 4.53
C LYS A 75 -17.05 4.27 3.93
N ALA A 76 -17.07 5.36 4.70
CA ALA A 76 -17.56 6.65 4.22
C ALA A 76 -16.74 7.16 3.02
N ALA A 77 -15.40 7.20 3.16
CA ALA A 77 -14.49 7.64 2.12
C ALA A 77 -14.53 6.75 0.87
N TYR A 78 -14.67 5.43 1.06
CA TYR A 78 -14.89 4.49 -0.04
C TYR A 78 -16.19 4.77 -0.79
N THR A 79 -17.32 4.83 -0.07
CA THR A 79 -18.65 5.02 -0.66
C THR A 79 -18.72 6.32 -1.44
N GLU A 80 -18.17 7.41 -0.91
CA GLU A 80 -18.12 8.69 -1.60
C GLU A 80 -17.38 8.58 -2.95
N LYS A 81 -16.16 8.04 -2.95
CA LYS A 81 -15.34 7.92 -4.17
C LYS A 81 -15.90 6.91 -5.17
N SER A 82 -16.42 5.78 -4.69
CA SER A 82 -17.08 4.78 -5.53
C SER A 82 -18.30 5.38 -6.24
N ASN A 83 -19.11 6.17 -5.53
CA ASN A 83 -20.28 6.84 -6.13
C ASN A 83 -19.87 7.93 -7.12
N GLN A 84 -18.81 8.70 -6.82
CA GLN A 84 -18.25 9.68 -7.75
C GLN A 84 -17.79 9.02 -9.05
N ALA A 85 -17.05 7.91 -8.95
CA ALA A 85 -16.56 7.17 -10.13
C ALA A 85 -17.71 6.58 -10.96
N ALA A 86 -18.70 5.96 -10.31
CA ALA A 86 -19.86 5.39 -11.01
C ALA A 86 -20.68 6.47 -11.74
N LYS A 87 -20.92 7.62 -11.09
CA LYS A 87 -21.63 8.74 -11.72
C LYS A 87 -20.88 9.31 -12.92
N LEU A 88 -19.55 9.42 -12.82
CA LEU A 88 -18.74 9.93 -13.93
C LEU A 88 -18.71 8.94 -15.10
N ASP A 89 -18.57 7.63 -14.85
CA ASP A 89 -18.63 6.59 -15.88
C ASP A 89 -19.96 6.64 -16.64
N GLN A 90 -21.08 6.66 -15.92
CA GLN A 90 -22.40 6.77 -16.53
C GLN A 90 -22.52 8.03 -17.38
N MET A 91 -22.21 9.20 -16.81
CA MET A 91 -22.35 10.48 -17.50
C MET A 91 -21.43 10.60 -18.72
N ALA A 92 -20.19 10.12 -18.62
CA ALA A 92 -19.22 10.16 -19.72
C ALA A 92 -19.60 9.17 -20.82
N THR A 93 -20.04 7.96 -20.46
CA THR A 93 -20.52 6.96 -21.42
C THR A 93 -21.74 7.47 -22.18
N GLU A 94 -22.75 7.98 -21.48
CA GLU A 94 -23.95 8.53 -22.11
C GLU A 94 -23.60 9.67 -23.09
N LYS A 95 -22.72 10.60 -22.70
CA LYS A 95 -22.26 11.68 -23.59
C LYS A 95 -21.47 11.15 -24.78
N ALA A 96 -20.52 10.23 -24.56
CA ALA A 96 -19.72 9.64 -25.62
C ALA A 96 -20.62 8.99 -26.68
N GLU A 97 -21.67 8.28 -26.27
CA GLU A 97 -22.55 7.53 -27.17
C GLU A 97 -23.62 8.41 -27.85
N SER A 98 -24.18 9.39 -27.14
CA SER A 98 -25.35 10.16 -27.62
C SER A 98 -25.06 11.56 -28.15
N VAL A 99 -23.94 12.18 -27.73
CA VAL A 99 -23.59 13.56 -28.10
C VAL A 99 -22.38 13.60 -29.01
N PHE A 100 -21.33 12.86 -28.65
CA PHE A 100 -20.05 12.88 -29.38
C PHE A 100 -19.95 11.73 -30.40
N PHE A 101 -20.74 10.67 -30.25
CA PHE A 101 -20.71 9.45 -31.06
C PHE A 101 -19.30 8.83 -31.17
N GLU A 102 -18.55 8.89 -30.08
CA GLU A 102 -17.17 8.42 -30.02
C GLU A 102 -17.08 6.99 -29.50
N ARG A 103 -16.16 6.20 -30.09
CA ARG A 103 -15.83 4.87 -29.57
C ARG A 103 -15.21 5.00 -28.18
N ILE A 104 -15.70 4.20 -27.24
CA ILE A 104 -15.14 4.07 -25.90
C ILE A 104 -14.00 3.04 -25.94
N PRO A 105 -12.72 3.45 -25.76
CA PRO A 105 -11.60 2.53 -25.71
C PRO A 105 -11.59 1.73 -24.40
N LYS A 106 -10.89 0.59 -24.42
CA LYS A 106 -10.60 -0.16 -23.19
C LYS A 106 -9.43 0.50 -22.46
N HIS A 107 -9.30 0.23 -21.16
CA HIS A 107 -8.27 0.82 -20.29
C HIS A 107 -6.81 0.51 -20.70
N ASP A 108 -6.60 -0.54 -21.48
CA ASP A 108 -5.32 -0.98 -22.03
C ASP A 108 -5.03 -0.40 -23.43
N ASP A 109 -5.92 0.46 -23.96
CA ASP A 109 -5.71 1.13 -25.23
C ASP A 109 -4.49 2.08 -25.15
N PRO A 110 -3.58 2.07 -26.15
CA PRO A 110 -2.40 2.94 -26.17
C PRO A 110 -2.70 4.44 -26.07
N LYS A 111 -3.92 4.87 -26.42
CA LYS A 111 -4.36 6.26 -26.28
C LYS A 111 -4.56 6.68 -24.82
N ILE A 112 -4.78 5.71 -23.92
CA ILE A 112 -4.89 5.96 -22.50
C ILE A 112 -3.48 5.93 -21.90
N GLN A 113 -2.88 7.12 -21.81
CA GLN A 113 -1.61 7.30 -21.13
C GLN A 113 -1.86 7.70 -19.68
N PHE A 114 -1.41 6.85 -18.75
CA PHE A 114 -1.44 7.16 -17.33
C PHE A 114 -0.17 7.95 -16.97
N PRO A 115 -0.27 9.09 -16.27
CA PRO A 115 0.91 9.87 -15.89
C PRO A 115 1.86 9.07 -14.98
N ASP A 116 3.17 9.33 -15.12
CA ASP A 116 4.17 8.71 -14.27
C ASP A 116 3.95 9.05 -12.78
N PRO A 117 4.09 8.07 -11.88
CA PRO A 117 3.92 8.30 -10.45
C PRO A 117 5.02 9.24 -9.93
N LYS A 118 4.60 10.29 -9.22
CA LYS A 118 5.50 11.21 -8.53
C LYS A 118 5.52 10.91 -7.03
N ASN A 119 6.70 10.70 -6.46
CA ASN A 119 6.86 10.54 -5.02
C ASN A 119 7.24 11.89 -4.39
N PHE A 120 6.37 12.40 -3.51
CA PHE A 120 6.59 13.64 -2.77
C PHE A 120 7.05 13.40 -1.32
N VAL A 121 7.08 12.15 -0.86
CA VAL A 121 7.50 11.79 0.49
C VAL A 121 8.99 11.49 0.47
N LYS A 122 9.74 12.18 1.32
CA LYS A 122 11.15 11.91 1.59
C LYS A 122 11.28 11.28 2.96
N PHE A 123 12.24 10.38 3.11
CA PHE A 123 12.61 9.89 4.42
C PHE A 123 13.23 11.06 5.21
N ASP A 124 12.82 11.21 6.47
CA ASP A 124 13.40 12.21 7.34
C ASP A 124 14.80 11.75 7.75
N GLU A 125 15.84 12.45 7.28
CA GLU A 125 17.22 12.08 7.59
C GLU A 125 17.61 12.40 9.04
N SER A 126 16.83 13.22 9.76
CA SER A 126 17.14 13.61 11.15
C SER A 126 17.05 12.44 12.14
N ILE A 127 16.20 11.44 11.85
CA ILE A 127 16.02 10.24 12.68
C ILE A 127 17.00 9.12 12.32
N ARG A 128 17.79 9.28 11.26
CA ARG A 128 18.72 8.25 10.79
C ARG A 128 19.76 7.91 11.86
N ALA A 129 20.30 8.92 12.53
CA ALA A 129 21.25 8.74 13.62
C ALA A 129 20.64 7.99 14.82
N GLU A 130 19.33 8.08 15.05
CA GLU A 130 18.64 7.33 16.10
C GLU A 130 18.35 5.88 15.71
N LEU A 131 18.02 5.62 14.44
CA LEU A 131 17.81 4.28 13.90
C LEU A 131 19.12 3.48 13.77
N GLU A 132 20.23 4.17 13.52
CA GLU A 132 21.57 3.58 13.46
C GLU A 132 22.18 3.35 14.87
N LYS A 133 21.55 3.83 15.95
CA LYS A 133 21.95 3.45 17.32
C LYS A 133 21.73 1.95 17.48
N VAL A 134 22.82 1.20 17.50
CA VAL A 134 22.81 -0.21 17.86
C VAL A 134 22.16 -0.33 19.23
N ALA A 135 21.15 -1.20 19.35
CA ALA A 135 20.47 -1.43 20.63
C ALA A 135 21.50 -1.80 21.71
N ILE A 136 21.42 -1.13 22.86
CA ILE A 136 22.30 -1.32 24.04
C ILE A 136 22.29 -2.79 24.54
N ILE A 137 21.33 -3.61 24.09
CA ILE A 137 21.34 -5.07 24.29
C ILE A 137 22.68 -5.70 23.85
N ASN A 138 23.32 -5.19 22.79
CA ASN A 138 24.63 -5.68 22.37
C ASN A 138 25.76 -5.32 23.35
N GLU A 139 25.61 -4.28 24.17
CA GLU A 139 26.56 -3.95 25.24
C GLU A 139 26.32 -4.79 26.50
N VAL A 140 25.05 -5.06 26.85
CA VAL A 140 24.71 -5.92 27.99
C VAL A 140 25.11 -7.38 27.71
N LEU A 141 24.93 -7.87 26.48
CA LEU A 141 25.30 -9.24 26.10
C LEU A 141 26.80 -9.42 25.81
N ARG A 142 27.57 -8.34 25.61
CA ARG A 142 29.03 -8.41 25.41
C ARG A 142 29.78 -9.05 26.57
N HIS A 143 29.24 -8.92 27.79
CA HIS A 143 29.81 -9.50 29.00
C HIS A 143 29.15 -10.83 29.41
N VAL A 144 28.11 -11.26 28.71
CA VAL A 144 27.45 -12.53 28.98
C VAL A 144 28.22 -13.63 28.25
N VAL A 145 29.08 -14.32 28.99
CA VAL A 145 29.75 -15.53 28.48
C VAL A 145 28.69 -16.59 28.20
N PRO A 146 28.61 -17.14 26.97
CA PRO A 146 27.66 -18.20 26.63
C PRO A 146 27.79 -19.39 27.61
N PRO A 147 26.67 -20.02 28.00
CA PRO A 147 26.68 -21.16 28.93
C PRO A 147 27.63 -22.29 28.51
N GLU A 148 27.75 -22.52 27.20
CA GLU A 148 28.62 -23.52 26.60
C GLU A 148 30.11 -23.19 26.85
N VAL A 149 30.50 -21.91 26.71
CA VAL A 149 31.87 -21.47 26.99
C VAL A 149 32.17 -21.57 28.49
N ARG A 150 31.18 -21.31 29.36
CA ARG A 150 31.34 -21.53 30.81
C ARG A 150 31.56 -23.00 31.16
N LYS A 151 30.82 -23.93 30.54
CA LYS A 151 31.02 -25.37 30.74
C LYS A 151 32.42 -25.81 30.34
N MET A 152 32.89 -25.37 29.17
CA MET A 152 34.25 -25.68 28.71
C MET A 152 35.34 -25.12 29.63
N GLN A 153 35.17 -23.90 30.16
CA GLN A 153 36.12 -23.33 31.12
C GLN A 153 36.20 -24.12 32.43
N VAL A 154 35.07 -24.67 32.89
CA VAL A 154 35.03 -25.52 34.09
C VAL A 154 35.69 -26.88 33.81
N GLU A 155 35.37 -27.50 32.67
CA GLU A 155 35.98 -28.78 32.27
C GLU A 155 37.51 -28.66 32.14
N LEU A 156 37.99 -27.58 31.50
CA LEU A 156 39.43 -27.32 31.35
C LEU A 156 40.12 -27.11 32.70
N LYS A 157 39.50 -26.35 33.62
CA LYS A 157 40.05 -26.17 34.98
C LYS A 157 40.18 -27.49 35.72
N THR A 158 39.18 -28.36 35.64
CA THR A 158 39.21 -29.69 36.27
C THR A 158 40.31 -30.57 35.67
N GLN A 159 40.50 -30.53 34.35
CA GLN A 159 41.59 -31.28 33.70
C GLN A 159 42.97 -30.80 34.13
N ILE A 160 43.19 -29.48 34.20
CA ILE A 160 44.46 -28.90 34.65
C ILE A 160 44.72 -29.26 36.12
N GLN A 161 43.71 -29.16 36.99
CA GLN A 161 43.86 -29.51 38.40
C GLN A 161 44.25 -30.99 38.58
N ASN A 162 43.59 -31.90 37.85
CA ASN A 162 43.92 -33.32 37.87
C ASN A 162 45.33 -33.64 37.35
N MET A 163 45.92 -32.78 36.50
CA MET A 163 47.30 -32.92 36.04
C MET A 163 48.34 -32.34 37.02
N ILE A 164 47.94 -31.39 37.87
CA ILE A 164 48.81 -30.81 38.92
C ILE A 164 48.82 -31.70 40.17
N ASP A 165 47.71 -32.38 40.46
CA ASP A 165 47.57 -33.30 41.60
C ASP A 165 48.11 -34.73 41.31
N GLN A 166 48.74 -34.93 40.14
CA GLN A 166 49.51 -36.13 39.76
C GLN A 166 51.01 -35.89 39.94
#